data_AF-A0A9D2PE52-F1
#
_entry.id   AF-A0A9D2PE52-F1
#
_cell.length_a   1.000
_cell.length_b   1.000
_cell.length_c   1.000
_cell.angle_alpha   90.00
_cell.angle_beta   90.00
_cell.angle_gamma   90.00
#
_symmetry.space_group_name_H-M   'P 1'
#
loop_
_entity.id
_entity.type
_entity.pdbx_description
1 polymer ?
#
loop_
_entity_poly.entity_id
_entity_poly.type
_entity_poly.pdbx_seq_one_letter_code
_entity_poly.pdbx_strand_id
1 'polypeptide(L)' 'MAYEDIYNGLTDEERERMIKADIPKFRTIGEANLSKEKLEQGEKDLLRLMEEFDNDSKNDIQ' A
#
# COMPACT_ATOMS: atom_id res chain seq x y z
N MET A 1 -6.33 11.79 -20.00
CA MET A 1 -6.62 12.23 -18.63
C MET A 1 -5.57 11.59 -17.75
N ALA A 2 -4.71 12.39 -17.14
CA ALA A 2 -3.79 11.89 -16.13
C ALA A 2 -4.60 11.50 -14.87
N TYR A 3 -4.06 10.56 -14.08
CA TYR A 3 -4.66 10.17 -12.81
C TYR A 3 -4.75 11.34 -11.82
N GLU A 4 -3.92 12.36 -11.98
CA GLU A 4 -4.01 13.59 -11.18
C GLU A 4 -5.20 14.49 -11.58
N ASP A 5 -5.69 14.36 -12.82
CA ASP A 5 -6.77 15.21 -13.33
C ASP A 5 -8.13 14.93 -12.68
N ILE A 6 -8.33 13.73 -12.12
CA ILE A 6 -9.58 13.35 -11.44
C ILE A 6 -9.74 13.98 -10.05
N TYR A 7 -8.66 14.54 -9.49
CA TYR A 7 -8.67 15.20 -8.18
C TYR A 7 -8.60 16.73 -8.29
N ASN A 8 -8.45 17.27 -9.50
CA ASN A 8 -8.38 18.71 -9.72
C ASN A 8 -9.71 19.40 -9.35
N GLY A 9 -9.63 20.44 -8.53
CA GLY A 9 -10.79 21.22 -8.08
C GLY A 9 -11.49 20.68 -6.82
N LEU A 10 -11.00 19.58 -6.25
CA LEU A 10 -11.43 19.09 -4.94
C LEU A 10 -10.69 19.81 -3.80
N THR A 11 -11.38 19.95 -2.68
CA THR A 11 -10.72 20.34 -1.42
C THR A 11 -9.80 19.21 -0.92
N ASP A 12 -8.83 19.54 -0.07
CA ASP A 12 -7.90 18.56 0.50
C ASP A 12 -8.63 17.39 1.18
N GLU A 13 -9.74 17.67 1.88
CA GLU A 13 -10.56 16.66 2.53
C GLU A 13 -11.26 15.73 1.53
N GLU A 14 -11.76 16.27 0.42
CA GLU A 14 -12.41 15.48 -0.63
C GLU A 14 -11.41 14.60 -1.37
N ARG A 15 -10.21 15.14 -1.64
CA ARG A 15 -9.11 14.37 -2.22
C ARG A 15 -8.73 13.19 -1.31
N GLU A 16 -8.56 13.42 -0.02
CA GLU A 16 -8.26 12.33 0.93
C GLU A 16 -9.35 11.25 0.98
N ARG A 17 -10.62 11.65 0.98
CA ARG A 17 -11.75 10.70 1.00
C ARG A 17 -11.76 9.83 -0.24
N MET A 18 -11.52 10.42 -1.41
CA MET A 18 -11.49 9.67 -2.67
C MET A 18 -10.29 8.74 -2.75
N ILE A 19 -9.08 9.20 -2.39
CA ILE A 19 -7.89 8.35 -2.33
C ILE A 19 -8.13 7.14 -1.40
N LYS A 20 -8.69 7.38 -0.20
CA LYS A 20 -9.01 6.30 0.75
C LYS A 20 -10.07 5.33 0.22
N ALA A 21 -11.00 5.80 -0.62
CA ALA A 21 -12.03 4.96 -1.23
C ALA A 21 -11.49 4.08 -2.36
N ASP A 22 -10.48 4.56 -3.10
CA ASP A 22 -9.85 3.84 -4.20
C ASP A 22 -8.83 2.78 -3.75
N ILE A 23 -8.32 2.85 -2.51
CA ILE A 23 -7.44 1.81 -1.95
C ILE A 23 -8.19 0.46 -1.93
N PRO A 24 -7.69 -0.58 -2.64
CA PRO A 24 -8.32 -1.89 -2.63
C PRO A 24 -8.40 -2.44 -1.21
N LYS A 25 -9.61 -2.77 -0.76
CA LYS A 25 -9.80 -3.39 0.55
C LYS A 25 -9.35 -4.84 0.48
N PHE A 26 -8.38 -5.21 1.31
CA PHE A 26 -7.98 -6.60 1.46
C PHE A 26 -9.16 -7.43 1.96
N ARG A 27 -9.56 -8.42 1.16
CA ARG A 27 -10.58 -9.40 1.54
C ARG A 27 -9.88 -10.71 1.86
N THR A 28 -10.07 -11.22 3.06
CA THR A 28 -9.60 -12.55 3.44
C THR A 28 -10.37 -13.59 2.63
N ILE A 29 -9.67 -14.32 1.76
CA ILE A 29 -10.27 -15.37 0.89
C ILE A 29 -10.20 -16.78 1.51
N GLY A 30 -9.59 -16.91 2.70
CA GLY A 30 -9.50 -18.16 3.45
C GLY A 30 -8.47 -18.10 4.57
N GLU A 31 -8.45 -19.11 5.43
CA GLU A 31 -7.42 -19.29 6.45
C GLU A 31 -6.28 -20.14 5.89
N ALA A 32 -5.05 -19.64 5.99
CA ALA A 32 -3.87 -20.39 5.61
C ALA A 32 -3.29 -21.09 6.85
N ASN A 33 -3.27 -22.42 6.85
CA ASN A 33 -2.57 -23.19 7.87
C ASN A 33 -1.06 -23.18 7.57
N LEU A 34 -0.39 -22.10 7.96
CA LEU A 34 1.05 -21.96 7.84
C LEU A 34 1.76 -22.53 9.08
N SER A 35 2.91 -23.16 8.87
CA SER A 35 3.80 -23.52 9.97
C SER A 35 4.41 -22.26 10.59
N LYS A 36 4.84 -22.35 11.85
CA LYS A 36 5.51 -21.25 12.55
C LYS A 36 6.71 -20.68 11.77
N GLU A 37 7.52 -21.55 11.18
CA GLU A 37 8.67 -21.16 10.35
C GLU A 37 8.25 -20.35 9.11
N LYS A 38 7.16 -20.72 8.44
CA LYS A 38 6.65 -19.97 7.29
C LYS A 38 6.08 -18.61 7.68
N LEU A 39 5.48 -18.50 8.87
CA LEU A 39 5.01 -17.22 9.40
C LEU A 39 6.18 -16.30 9.73
N GLU A 40 7.21 -16.80 10.41
CA GLU A 40 8.42 -16.03 10.72
C GLU A 40 9.15 -15.57 9.46
N GLN A 41 9.21 -16.42 8.43
CA GLN A 41 9.80 -16.03 7.15
C GLN A 41 8.95 -14.95 6.45
N GLY A 42 7.63 -15.11 6.44
CA GLY A 42 6.72 -14.12 5.85
C GLY A 42 6.82 -12.75 6.53
N GLU A 43 6.99 -12.70 7.85
CA GLU A 43 7.19 -11.45 8.59
C GLU A 43 8.49 -10.75 8.19
N LYS A 44 9.60 -11.50 8.07
CA LYS A 44 10.88 -10.94 7.60
C LYS A 44 10.80 -10.43 6.17
N ASP A 45 10.12 -11.19 5.29
CA ASP A 45 9.95 -10.79 3.89
C ASP A 45 9.13 -9.50 3.78
N LEU A 46 8.08 -9.33 4.59
CA LEU A 46 7.28 -8.11 4.65
C LEU A 46 8.10 -6.90 5.13
N LEU A 47 8.90 -7.07 6.20
CA LEU A 47 9.76 -6.01 6.70
C LEU A 47 10.76 -5.54 5.65
N ARG A 48 11.40 -6.47 4.93
CA ARG A 48 12.31 -6.13 3.82
C ARG A 48 11.61 -5.34 2.72
N LEU A 49 10.42 -5.78 2.31
CA LEU A 49 9.66 -5.06 1.28
C LEU A 49 9.32 -3.64 1.71
N MET A 50 8.92 -3.43 2.98
CA MET A 50 8.65 -2.09 3.50
C MET A 50 9.89 -1.20 3.45
N GLU A 51 11.06 -1.72 3.84
CA GLU A 51 12.32 -0.98 3.74
C GLU A 51 12.70 -0.64 2.29
N GLU A 52 12.48 -1.55 1.35
CA GLU A 52 12.69 -1.32 -0.08
C GLU A 52 11.78 -0.21 -0.61
N PHE A 53 10.47 -0.26 -0.32
CA PHE A 53 9.52 0.78 -0.69
C PHE A 53 9.87 2.15 -0.09
N ASP A 54 10.30 2.20 1.17
CA ASP A 54 10.73 3.43 1.85
C ASP A 54 12.02 4.01 1.25
N ASN A 55 12.87 3.18 0.67
CA ASN A 55 14.10 3.63 0.01
C ASN A 55 13.84 4.08 -1.44
N ASP A 56 12.98 3.37 -2.17
CA ASP A 56 12.58 3.74 -3.54
C ASP A 56 11.84 5.08 -3.55
N SER A 57 10.90 5.27 -2.61
CA SER A 57 10.19 6.54 -2.45
C SER A 57 11.08 7.73 -2.07
N LYS A 58 12.27 7.49 -1.49
CA LYS A 58 13.28 8.53 -1.23
C LYS A 58 14.16 8.81 -2.44
N ASN A 59 14.38 7.83 -3.32
CA ASN A 59 15.17 7.99 -4.53
C ASN A 59 14.41 8.74 -5.64
N ASP A 60 13.07 8.64 -5.67
CA ASP A 60 12.22 9.37 -6.63
C ASP A 60 12.10 10.89 -6.33
N ILE A 61 12.68 11.39 -5.24
CA ILE A 61 12.63 12.81 -4.81
C ILE A 61 13.96 13.57 -5.09
N GLN A 62 14.99 12.91 -5.67
CA GLN A 62 16.26 13.54 -6.08
C GLN A 62 16.32 13.86 -7.57
#